data_AF-A0A453A9S3-F1
#
_entry.id   AF-A0A453A9S3-F1
#
_cell.length_a   1.000
_cell.length_b   1.000
_cell.length_c   1.000
_cell.angle_alpha   90.00
_cell.angle_beta   90.00
_cell.angle_gamma   90.00
#
_symmetry.space_group_name_H-M   'P 1'
#
loop_
_entity.id
_entity.type
_entity.pdbx_description
1 polymer ?
#
loop_
_entity_poly.entity_id
_entity_poly.type
_entity_poly.pdbx_seq_one_letter_code
_entity_poly.pdbx_strand_id
1 'polypeptide(L)'
;MAELAVGLAKSVVAGTLSKAHAAVQEEAKLRLSARRDLVFITGEFEMMQSFLNVANAERVENPVVRTWVRQIRELAYDVEDCIELVVHLDKGRTSFWFRLRRLCVPWARPPRPPALDQAVDEIEQLKARVADVSTRNARYSLISDTG
;
A
#
# COMPACT_ATOMS: atom_id res chain seq x y z
N MET A 1 50.16 -5.09 24.34
CA MET A 1 49.58 -4.96 22.98
C MET A 1 48.37 -5.87 22.77
N ALA A 2 48.42 -7.16 23.12
CA ALA A 2 47.30 -8.10 22.94
C ALA A 2 46.01 -7.71 23.70
N GLU A 3 46.09 -7.37 24.99
CA GLU A 3 44.93 -6.95 25.79
C GLU A 3 44.18 -5.72 25.21
N LEU A 4 44.94 -4.75 24.69
CA LEU A 4 44.38 -3.56 24.05
C LEU A 4 43.67 -3.93 22.74
N ALA A 5 44.26 -4.81 21.94
CA ALA A 5 43.64 -5.31 20.72
C ALA A 5 42.34 -6.09 21.02
N VAL A 6 42.32 -6.93 22.05
CA VAL A 6 41.12 -7.66 22.50
C VAL A 6 40.04 -6.71 23.02
N GLY A 7 40.41 -5.68 23.79
CA GLY A 7 39.48 -4.67 24.28
C GLY A 7 38.81 -3.89 23.14
N LEU A 8 39.58 -3.49 22.12
CA LEU A 8 39.05 -2.83 20.92
C LEU A 8 38.14 -3.77 20.11
N ALA A 9 38.51 -5.03 19.96
CA ALA A 9 37.65 -6.00 19.27
C ALA A 9 36.30 -6.16 19.97
N LYS A 10 36.28 -6.25 21.32
CA LYS A 10 35.03 -6.33 22.11
C LYS A 10 34.14 -5.11 21.90
N SER A 11 34.70 -3.89 21.91
CA SER A 11 33.91 -2.67 21.74
C SER A 11 33.32 -2.55 20.33
N VAL A 12 34.10 -2.89 19.30
CA VAL A 12 33.62 -2.93 17.91
C VAL A 12 32.49 -3.94 17.76
N VAL A 13 32.66 -5.17 18.27
CA VAL A 13 31.63 -6.21 18.21
C VAL A 13 30.35 -5.78 18.94
N ALA A 14 30.47 -5.25 20.16
CA ALA A 14 29.32 -4.74 20.90
C ALA A 14 28.58 -3.60 20.15
N GLY A 15 29.33 -2.67 19.55
CA GLY A 15 28.75 -1.60 18.73
C GLY A 15 28.04 -2.13 17.48
N THR A 16 28.62 -3.12 16.80
CA THR A 16 27.97 -3.76 15.64
C THR A 16 26.71 -4.53 16.01
N LEU A 17 26.70 -5.26 17.15
CA LEU A 17 25.52 -5.96 17.66
C LEU A 17 24.40 -4.97 17.99
N SER A 18 24.71 -3.86 18.65
CA SER A 18 23.72 -2.82 18.96
C SER A 18 23.09 -2.25 17.68
N LYS A 19 23.90 -1.96 16.65
CA LYS A 19 23.39 -1.50 15.34
C LYS A 19 22.54 -2.55 14.63
N ALA A 20 22.96 -3.81 14.67
CA ALA A 20 22.19 -4.90 14.08
C ALA A 20 20.82 -5.07 14.77
N HIS A 21 20.78 -5.02 16.10
CA HIS A 21 19.53 -5.04 16.84
C HIS A 21 18.61 -3.86 16.50
N ALA A 22 19.15 -2.65 16.42
CA ALA A 22 18.37 -1.46 16.04
C ALA A 22 17.78 -1.58 14.63
N ALA A 23 18.56 -2.09 13.67
CA ALA A 23 18.10 -2.31 12.30
C ALA A 23 16.94 -3.32 12.25
N VAL A 24 17.05 -4.45 12.96
CA VAL A 24 15.99 -5.47 13.04
C VAL A 24 14.71 -4.90 13.67
N GLN A 25 14.84 -4.09 14.73
CA GLN A 25 13.69 -3.47 15.39
C GLN A 25 12.97 -2.46 14.49
N GLU A 26 13.71 -1.60 13.78
CA GLU A 26 13.10 -0.62 12.87
C GLU A 26 12.42 -1.32 11.69
N GLU A 27 13.07 -2.33 11.11
CA GLU A 27 12.49 -3.13 10.03
C GLU A 27 11.18 -3.82 10.45
N ALA A 28 11.14 -4.38 11.67
CA ALA A 28 9.93 -4.99 12.22
C ALA A 28 8.81 -3.97 12.43
N LYS A 29 9.13 -2.78 12.95
CA LYS A 29 8.18 -1.68 13.16
C LYS A 29 7.57 -1.21 11.84
N LEU A 30 8.40 -0.97 10.82
CA LEU A 30 7.96 -0.55 9.49
C LEU A 30 7.01 -1.59 8.87
N ARG A 31 7.35 -2.88 8.94
CA ARG A 31 6.47 -3.95 8.45
C ARG A 31 5.14 -4.03 9.18
N LEU A 32 5.14 -3.84 10.51
CA LEU A 32 3.90 -3.80 11.29
C LEU A 32 3.02 -2.61 10.89
N SER A 33 3.61 -1.44 10.65
CA SER A 33 2.88 -0.25 10.17
C SER A 33 2.24 -0.51 8.81
N ALA A 34 3.04 -0.94 7.82
CA ALA A 34 2.55 -1.28 6.49
C ALA A 34 1.42 -2.32 6.53
N ARG A 35 1.56 -3.37 7.35
CA ARG A 35 0.52 -4.38 7.52
C ARG A 35 -0.79 -3.79 8.05
N ARG A 36 -0.73 -2.92 9.06
CA ARG A 36 -1.92 -2.27 9.63
C ARG A 36 -2.64 -1.42 8.59
N ASP A 37 -1.89 -0.69 7.78
CA ASP A 37 -2.46 0.19 6.77
C ASP A 37 -3.06 -0.59 5.61
N LEU A 38 -2.42 -1.68 5.17
CA LEU A 38 -2.99 -2.60 4.17
C LEU A 38 -4.29 -3.25 4.65
N VAL A 39 -4.39 -3.61 5.93
CA VAL A 39 -5.64 -4.14 6.52
C VAL A 39 -6.75 -3.09 6.45
N PHE A 40 -6.45 -1.83 6.78
CA PHE A 40 -7.43 -0.74 6.66
C PHE A 40 -7.88 -0.54 5.21
N ILE A 41 -6.92 -0.46 4.27
CA ILE A 41 -7.21 -0.31 2.83
C ILE A 41 -8.10 -1.45 2.34
N THR A 42 -7.83 -2.69 2.77
CA THR A 42 -8.64 -3.86 2.39
C THR A 42 -10.10 -3.68 2.81
N GLY A 43 -10.37 -3.28 4.06
CA GLY A 43 -11.75 -3.08 4.54
C GLY A 43 -12.49 -1.96 3.79
N GLU A 44 -11.80 -0.86 3.47
CA GLU A 44 -12.40 0.21 2.66
C GLU A 44 -12.72 -0.26 1.23
N PHE A 45 -11.86 -1.10 0.65
CA PHE A 45 -12.08 -1.68 -0.68
C PHE A 45 -13.23 -2.70 -0.70
N GLU A 46 -13.45 -3.45 0.39
CA GLU A 46 -14.64 -4.31 0.53
C GLU A 46 -15.94 -3.49 0.51
N MET A 47 -15.94 -2.34 1.18
CA MET A 47 -17.06 -1.39 1.13
C MET A 47 -17.26 -0.79 -0.26
N MET A 48 -16.17 -0.37 -0.91
CA MET A 48 -16.22 0.15 -2.28
C MET A 48 -16.70 -0.90 -3.28
N GLN A 49 -16.28 -2.17 -3.14
CA GLN A 49 -16.77 -3.27 -3.96
C GLN A 49 -18.27 -3.48 -3.76
N SER A 50 -18.73 -3.46 -2.50
CA SER A 50 -20.16 -3.57 -2.18
C SER A 50 -20.97 -2.45 -2.83
N PHE A 51 -20.47 -1.22 -2.80
CA PHE A 51 -21.07 -0.10 -3.53
C PHE A 51 -21.16 -0.35 -5.04
N LEU A 52 -20.06 -0.80 -5.66
CA LEU A 52 -20.02 -1.08 -7.10
C LEU A 52 -21.00 -2.19 -7.51
N ASN A 53 -21.23 -3.18 -6.66
CA ASN A 53 -22.19 -4.25 -6.93
C ASN A 53 -23.65 -3.76 -6.94
N VAL A 54 -23.96 -2.69 -6.20
CA VAL A 54 -25.30 -2.08 -6.14
C VAL A 54 -25.47 -0.98 -7.20
N ALA A 55 -24.37 -0.44 -7.73
CA ALA A 55 -24.39 0.55 -8.79
C ALA A 55 -24.82 -0.08 -10.14
N ASN A 56 -26.14 -0.19 -10.37
CA ASN A 56 -26.69 -0.66 -11.65
C ASN A 56 -26.49 0.38 -12.78
N ALA A 57 -26.63 -0.05 -14.04
CA ALA A 57 -26.44 0.78 -15.23
C ALA A 57 -27.24 2.11 -15.21
N GLU A 58 -28.47 2.09 -14.67
CA GLU A 58 -29.30 3.30 -14.51
C GLU A 58 -28.71 4.32 -13.52
N ARG A 59 -28.02 3.88 -12.47
CA ARG A 59 -27.35 4.78 -11.50
C ARG A 59 -26.09 5.43 -12.07
N VAL A 60 -25.49 4.85 -13.11
CA VAL A 60 -24.29 5.39 -13.77
C VAL A 60 -24.60 6.64 -14.61
N GLU A 61 -25.86 6.87 -14.95
CA GLU A 61 -26.28 8.15 -15.55
C GLU A 61 -26.09 9.32 -14.58
N ASN A 62 -26.08 9.09 -13.26
CA ASN A 62 -25.74 10.10 -12.27
C ASN A 62 -24.25 10.49 -12.40
N PRO A 63 -23.91 11.75 -12.74
CA PRO A 63 -22.53 12.18 -12.91
C PRO A 63 -21.65 12.01 -11.66
N VAL A 64 -22.25 12.04 -10.47
CA VAL A 64 -21.56 11.87 -9.19
C VAL A 64 -21.17 10.41 -8.98
N VAL A 65 -22.09 9.47 -9.25
CA VAL A 65 -21.81 8.03 -9.21
C VAL A 65 -20.73 7.67 -10.22
N ARG A 66 -20.81 8.20 -11.45
CA ARG A 66 -19.77 7.99 -12.47
C ARG A 66 -18.39 8.50 -12.03
N THR A 67 -18.34 9.67 -11.39
CA THR A 67 -17.10 10.24 -10.85
C THR A 67 -16.52 9.36 -9.75
N TRP A 68 -17.37 8.83 -8.88
CA TRP A 68 -16.97 7.95 -7.80
C TRP A 68 -16.44 6.61 -8.30
N VAL A 69 -17.12 5.97 -9.26
CA VAL A 69 -16.64 4.75 -9.92
C VAL A 69 -15.26 4.95 -10.55
N ARG A 70 -15.05 6.09 -11.22
CA ARG A 70 -13.73 6.44 -11.77
C ARG A 70 -12.67 6.56 -10.67
N GLN A 71 -12.98 7.19 -9.54
CA GLN A 71 -12.07 7.34 -8.40
C GLN A 71 -11.73 6.01 -7.74
N ILE A 72 -12.71 5.10 -7.54
CA ILE A 72 -12.45 3.75 -7.03
C ILE A 72 -11.51 2.99 -7.97
N ARG A 73 -11.74 3.09 -9.29
CA ARG A 73 -10.89 2.43 -10.28
C ARG A 73 -9.46 2.97 -10.25
N GLU A 74 -9.29 4.29 -10.14
CA GLU A 74 -7.96 4.92 -10.00
C GLU A 74 -7.26 4.44 -8.72
N LEU A 75 -7.97 4.44 -7.58
CA LEU A 75 -7.44 3.90 -6.32
C LEU A 75 -7.06 2.42 -6.43
N ALA A 76 -7.83 1.62 -7.16
CA ALA A 76 -7.53 0.20 -7.34
C ALA A 76 -6.17 -0.02 -8.02
N TYR A 77 -5.84 0.83 -9.00
CA TYR A 77 -4.50 0.82 -9.60
C TYR A 77 -3.42 1.25 -8.61
N ASP A 78 -3.67 2.28 -7.79
CA ASP A 78 -2.70 2.70 -6.77
C ASP A 78 -2.45 1.61 -5.71
N VAL A 79 -3.49 0.89 -5.28
CA VAL A 79 -3.40 -0.24 -4.34
C VAL A 79 -2.63 -1.39 -4.95
N GLU A 80 -2.88 -1.71 -6.22
CA GLU A 80 -2.13 -2.72 -6.93
C GLU A 80 -0.63 -2.39 -6.95
N ASP A 81 -0.28 -1.15 -7.29
CA ASP A 81 1.09 -0.66 -7.33
C ASP A 81 1.74 -0.76 -5.94
N CYS A 82 1.04 -0.32 -4.88
CA CYS A 82 1.55 -0.41 -3.52
C CYS A 82 1.76 -1.85 -3.04
N ILE A 83 0.80 -2.74 -3.29
CA ILE A 83 0.94 -4.17 -2.96
C ILE A 83 2.14 -4.76 -3.69
N GLU A 84 2.34 -4.36 -4.95
CA GLU A 84 3.45 -4.86 -5.72
C GLU A 84 4.80 -4.45 -5.10
N LEU A 85 4.95 -3.21 -4.63
CA LEU A 85 6.17 -2.75 -3.94
C LEU A 85 6.48 -3.58 -2.69
N VAL A 86 5.44 -3.92 -1.91
CA VAL A 86 5.58 -4.75 -0.70
C VAL A 86 5.89 -6.21 -1.03
N VAL A 87 5.24 -6.78 -2.05
CA VAL A 87 5.43 -8.18 -2.45
C VAL A 87 6.75 -8.39 -3.19
N HIS A 88 7.26 -7.39 -3.91
CA HIS A 88 8.56 -7.47 -4.59
C HIS A 88 9.76 -7.47 -3.64
N LEU A 89 9.57 -7.12 -2.36
CA LEU A 89 10.55 -7.38 -1.31
C LEU A 89 10.72 -8.89 -1.02
N ASP A 90 9.79 -9.76 -1.44
CA ASP A 90 9.75 -11.19 -1.09
C ASP A 90 9.85 -12.18 -2.29
N LYS A 91 10.43 -11.74 -3.41
CA LYS A 91 10.69 -12.51 -4.66
C LYS A 91 9.47 -12.72 -5.58
N GLY A 92 9.59 -12.19 -6.79
CA GLY A 92 9.48 -12.97 -8.02
C GLY A 92 8.11 -13.54 -8.43
N ARG A 93 6.99 -12.98 -7.97
CA ARG A 93 5.67 -13.31 -8.55
C ARG A 93 5.17 -12.19 -9.44
N THR A 94 5.23 -12.42 -10.75
CA THR A 94 4.46 -11.63 -11.73
C THR A 94 2.97 -11.84 -11.47
N SER A 95 2.31 -10.82 -10.92
CA SER A 95 0.88 -10.81 -10.63
C SER A 95 0.05 -10.84 -11.93
N PHE A 96 -1.14 -11.45 -11.89
CA PHE A 96 -2.12 -11.39 -12.98
C PHE A 96 -2.43 -9.95 -13.39
N TRP A 97 -2.42 -9.05 -12.42
CA TRP A 97 -2.69 -7.63 -12.61
C TRP A 97 -1.59 -6.90 -13.39
N PHE A 98 -0.32 -7.30 -13.23
CA PHE A 98 0.78 -6.81 -14.07
C PHE A 98 0.59 -7.08 -15.57
N ARG A 99 -0.01 -8.23 -15.89
CA ARG A 99 -0.38 -8.56 -17.27
C ARG A 99 -1.54 -7.69 -17.76
N LEU A 100 -2.53 -7.44 -16.91
CA LEU A 100 -3.67 -6.57 -17.23
C LEU A 100 -3.24 -5.11 -17.43
N ARG A 101 -2.34 -4.60 -16.58
CA ARG A 101 -1.76 -3.26 -16.69
C ARG A 101 -0.92 -3.10 -17.95
N ARG A 102 -0.13 -4.11 -18.37
CA ARG A 102 0.57 -4.09 -19.67
C ARG A 102 -0.38 -4.01 -20.88
N LEU A 103 -1.55 -4.63 -20.78
CA LEU A 103 -2.57 -4.56 -21.83
C LEU A 103 -3.18 -3.16 -21.92
N CYS A 104 -3.47 -2.52 -20.79
CA CYS A 104 -4.11 -1.20 -20.75
C CYS A 104 -3.11 -0.03 -20.86
N VAL A 105 -1.86 -0.21 -20.39
CA VAL A 105 -0.81 0.82 -20.32
C VAL A 105 0.55 0.21 -20.72
N PRO A 106 0.83 0.05 -22.03
CA PRO A 106 2.00 -0.69 -22.53
C PRO A 106 3.37 -0.10 -22.16
N TRP A 107 3.40 1.18 -21.77
CA TRP A 107 4.62 1.97 -21.51
C TRP A 107 5.08 1.92 -20.05
N ALA A 108 4.33 1.26 -19.16
CA ALA A 108 4.67 1.18 -17.75
C ALA A 108 5.94 0.33 -17.54
N ARG A 109 7.01 0.95 -17.03
CA ARG A 109 8.21 0.21 -16.59
C ARG A 109 7.89 -0.60 -15.32
N PRO A 110 8.48 -1.80 -15.17
CA PRO A 110 8.40 -2.52 -13.90
C PRO A 110 9.10 -1.67 -12.83
N PRO A 111 8.45 -1.41 -11.69
CA PRO A 111 9.08 -0.66 -10.61
C PRO A 111 10.28 -1.46 -10.07
N ARG A 112 11.38 -0.76 -9.77
CA ARG A 112 12.40 -1.30 -8.87
C ARG A 112 11.77 -1.37 -7.48
N PRO A 113 11.96 -2.45 -6.69
CA PRO A 113 11.48 -2.47 -5.33
C PRO A 113 12.17 -1.34 -4.54
N PRO A 114 11.42 -0.38 -3.99
CA PRO A 114 11.97 0.71 -3.20
C PRO A 114 12.47 0.19 -1.84
N ALA A 115 13.18 1.05 -1.11
CA ALA A 115 13.53 0.74 0.27
C ALA A 115 12.25 0.62 1.14
N LEU A 116 12.31 -0.16 2.23
CA LEU A 116 11.13 -0.49 3.04
C LEU A 116 10.45 0.75 3.64
N ASP A 117 11.24 1.74 4.05
CA ASP A 117 10.79 3.05 4.52
C ASP A 117 9.97 3.77 3.45
N GLN A 118 10.49 3.87 2.23
CA GLN A 118 9.75 4.48 1.12
C GLN A 118 8.44 3.71 0.81
N ALA A 119 8.47 2.38 0.83
CA ALA A 119 7.26 1.58 0.62
C ALA A 119 6.19 1.85 1.70
N VAL A 120 6.61 2.03 2.96
CA VAL A 120 5.70 2.35 4.07
C VAL A 120 5.09 3.74 3.88
N ASP A 121 5.89 4.74 3.49
CA ASP A 121 5.41 6.09 3.21
C ASP A 121 4.37 6.11 2.07
N GLU A 122 4.61 5.33 1.01
CA GLU A 122 3.66 5.21 -0.11
C GLU A 122 2.33 4.56 0.31
N ILE A 123 2.39 3.52 1.16
CA ILE A 123 1.18 2.88 1.73
C ILE A 123 0.43 3.85 2.64
N GLU A 124 1.12 4.65 3.45
CA GLU A 124 0.50 5.63 4.34
C GLU A 124 -0.23 6.71 3.53
N GLN A 125 0.40 7.23 2.47
CA GLN A 125 -0.24 8.18 1.55
C GLN A 125 -1.46 7.56 0.87
N LEU A 126 -1.37 6.30 0.44
CA LEU A 126 -2.49 5.61 -0.18
C LEU A 126 -3.66 5.43 0.80
N LYS A 127 -3.38 5.02 2.04
CA LYS A 127 -4.39 4.94 3.10
C LYS A 127 -5.12 6.27 3.29
N ALA A 128 -4.39 7.39 3.33
CA ALA A 128 -5.00 8.72 3.44
C ALA A 128 -5.93 9.02 2.25
N ARG A 129 -5.50 8.71 1.02
CA ARG A 129 -6.33 8.90 -0.19
C ARG A 129 -7.58 8.03 -0.18
N VAL A 130 -7.49 6.78 0.28
CA VAL A 130 -8.64 5.87 0.42
C VAL A 130 -9.64 6.43 1.44
N ALA A 131 -9.16 6.88 2.60
CA ALA A 131 -10.01 7.50 3.62
C ALA A 131 -10.68 8.80 3.12
N ASP A 132 -9.96 9.62 2.35
CA ASP A 132 -10.49 10.84 1.75
C ASP A 132 -11.57 10.56 0.72
N VAL A 133 -11.39 9.51 -0.09
CA VAL A 133 -12.44 9.01 -0.98
C VAL A 133 -13.63 8.64 -0.11
N SER A 134 -13.49 7.70 0.83
CA SER A 134 -14.59 7.24 1.70
C SER A 134 -15.38 8.37 2.38
N THR A 135 -14.67 9.36 2.92
CA THR A 135 -15.25 10.55 3.56
C THR A 135 -16.07 11.40 2.60
N ARG A 136 -15.61 11.56 1.34
CA ARG A 136 -16.38 12.27 0.31
C ARG A 136 -17.67 11.54 -0.02
N ASN A 137 -17.65 10.21 -0.08
CA ASN A 137 -18.87 9.44 -0.29
C ASN A 137 -19.87 9.61 0.85
N ALA A 138 -19.42 9.60 2.11
CA ALA A 138 -20.29 9.89 3.25
C ALA A 138 -20.90 11.31 3.15
N ARG A 139 -20.11 12.29 2.69
CA ARG A 139 -20.57 13.68 2.50
C ARG A 139 -21.62 13.84 1.41
N TYR A 140 -21.49 13.08 0.32
CA TYR A 140 -22.42 13.14 -0.82
C TYR A 140 -23.49 12.06 -0.78
N SER A 141 -23.52 11.24 0.28
CA SER A 141 -24.60 10.30 0.54
C SER A 141 -24.85 9.29 -0.59
N LEU A 142 -23.81 8.89 -1.34
CA LEU A 142 -24.01 8.04 -2.53
C LEU A 142 -24.56 6.65 -2.18
N ILE A 143 -24.38 6.21 -0.93
CA ILE A 143 -24.90 4.94 -0.40
C ILE A 143 -26.31 5.09 0.20
N SER A 144 -26.77 6.29 0.56
CA SER A 144 -28.01 6.44 1.36
C SER A 144 -29.31 6.40 0.55
N ASP A 145 -29.27 6.33 -0.78
CA ASP A 145 -30.47 6.04 -1.58
C ASP A 145 -30.59 4.54 -1.83
N THR A 146 -30.98 3.82 -0.78
CA THR A 146 -31.73 2.56 -0.88
C THR A 146 -33.19 2.90 -0.58
N GLY A 147 -33.86 3.46 -1.59
CA GLY A 147 -35.30 3.37 -1.76
C GLY A 147 -35.60 2.33 -2.83
#